data_AF-A0A370DCM6-F1
#
_entry.id   AF-A0A370DCM6-F1
#
_cell.length_a   1.000
_cell.length_b   1.000
_cell.length_c   1.000
_cell.angle_alpha   90.00
_cell.angle_beta   90.00
_cell.angle_gamma   90.00
#
_symmetry.space_group_name_H-M   'P 1'
#
loop_
_entity.id
_entity.type
_entity.pdbx_description
1 polymer ?
#
loop_
_entity_poly.entity_id
_entity_poly.type
_entity_poly.pdbx_seq_one_letter_code
_entity_poly.pdbx_strand_id
1 'polypeptide(L)'
;MKKILLILSLLLPFSSVLAKKPPIMDASGFITQEHALNCIQTNKDMILASQQMIETENTKTRLRSKIEYLQNEIRKRRQVIEKLDRQHDQGNNENYNQLITQFEDLMDERKQTISLYDQKNQLHVTQHKSVIRLEQRFSDLCFKNIQITQKMHKDICTGETIRWCSLFKFQ
;
A
#
# COMPACT_ATOMS: atom_id res chain seq x y z
N MET A 1 21.29 -49.32 9.30
CA MET A 1 22.41 -49.29 8.32
C MET A 1 22.58 -47.87 7.82
N LYS A 2 23.81 -47.35 7.95
CA LYS A 2 24.26 -46.04 7.45
C LYS A 2 24.20 -45.98 5.93
N LYS A 3 23.83 -44.84 5.36
CA LYS A 3 24.51 -44.23 4.20
C LYS A 3 24.32 -42.72 4.24
N ILE A 4 25.36 -42.07 4.72
CA ILE A 4 25.66 -40.65 4.57
C ILE A 4 26.05 -40.45 3.10
N LEU A 5 25.49 -39.44 2.44
CA LEU A 5 26.11 -38.87 1.24
C LEU A 5 26.11 -37.34 1.38
N LEU A 6 27.29 -36.83 1.70
CA LEU A 6 27.68 -35.44 1.54
C LEU A 6 27.56 -35.04 0.07
N ILE A 7 26.97 -33.89 -0.22
CA ILE A 7 27.29 -33.12 -1.43
C ILE A 7 27.52 -31.66 -1.05
N LEU A 8 28.82 -31.33 -1.04
CA LEU A 8 29.47 -30.07 -1.35
C LEU A 8 28.62 -28.80 -1.33
N SER A 9 28.82 -28.02 -0.27
CA SER A 9 28.68 -26.57 -0.23
C SER A 9 29.63 -25.91 -1.23
N LEU A 10 29.12 -25.50 -2.40
CA LEU A 10 29.77 -24.46 -3.23
C LEU A 10 29.59 -23.11 -2.54
N LEU A 11 30.53 -22.77 -1.66
CA LEU A 11 30.79 -21.39 -1.24
C LEU A 11 31.37 -20.64 -2.43
N LEU A 12 30.51 -19.98 -3.21
CA LEU A 12 30.98 -18.88 -4.07
C LEU A 12 31.44 -17.75 -3.15
N PRO A 13 32.66 -17.23 -3.32
CA PRO A 13 33.01 -15.97 -2.68
C PRO A 13 32.14 -14.91 -3.34
N PHE A 14 31.13 -14.41 -2.60
CA PHE A 14 30.60 -13.09 -2.89
C PHE A 14 31.76 -12.12 -2.66
N SER A 15 32.51 -11.84 -3.73
CA SER A 15 33.40 -10.70 -3.79
C SER A 15 32.55 -9.48 -3.47
N SER A 16 32.63 -9.01 -2.22
CA SER A 16 32.11 -7.71 -1.82
C SER A 16 32.99 -6.65 -2.47
N VAL A 17 32.86 -6.50 -3.79
CA VAL A 17 33.25 -5.27 -4.44
C VAL A 17 32.33 -4.24 -3.81
N LEU A 18 32.88 -3.41 -2.92
CA LEU A 18 32.29 -2.14 -2.55
C LEU A 18 32.04 -1.41 -3.87
N ALA A 19 30.82 -1.54 -4.41
CA ALA A 19 30.37 -0.68 -5.48
C ALA A 19 30.37 0.73 -4.89
N LYS A 20 31.46 1.46 -5.16
CA LYS A 20 31.63 2.85 -4.76
C LYS A 20 30.40 3.58 -5.29
N LYS A 21 29.57 4.12 -4.39
CA LYS A 21 28.35 4.83 -4.75
C LYS A 21 28.71 5.83 -5.84
N PRO A 22 28.12 5.73 -7.05
CA PRO A 22 28.52 6.59 -8.16
C PRO A 22 28.39 8.05 -7.73
N PRO A 23 29.34 8.90 -8.11
CA PRO A 23 29.33 10.30 -7.70
C PRO A 23 28.06 10.97 -8.25
N ILE A 24 27.39 11.73 -7.37
CA ILE A 24 26.15 12.44 -7.69
C ILE A 24 26.40 13.48 -8.80
N MET A 25 27.60 14.07 -8.81
CA MET A 25 28.05 15.05 -9.78
C MET A 25 29.25 14.55 -10.57
N ASP A 26 29.36 14.98 -11.81
CA ASP A 26 30.57 14.83 -12.61
C ASP A 26 31.70 15.77 -12.13
N ALA A 27 32.86 15.68 -12.77
CA ALA A 27 34.02 16.51 -12.42
C ALA A 27 33.77 18.02 -12.58
N SER A 28 32.71 18.41 -13.30
CA SER A 28 32.32 19.79 -13.58
C SER A 28 31.21 20.30 -12.65
N GLY A 29 30.77 19.50 -11.68
CA GLY A 29 29.73 19.87 -10.71
C GLY A 29 28.29 19.68 -11.21
N PHE A 30 28.09 19.11 -12.40
CA PHE A 30 26.76 18.80 -12.94
C PHE A 30 26.31 17.41 -12.51
N ILE A 31 25.01 17.18 -12.31
CA ILE A 31 24.55 15.81 -12.04
C ILE A 31 24.82 14.88 -13.21
N THR A 32 25.07 13.62 -12.89
CA THR A 32 25.21 12.56 -13.90
C THR A 32 23.85 12.15 -14.46
N GLN A 33 23.83 11.68 -15.71
CA GLN A 33 22.61 11.11 -16.33
C GLN A 33 22.04 9.95 -15.49
N GLU A 34 22.91 9.10 -14.94
CA GLU A 34 22.52 8.00 -14.05
C GLU A 34 21.79 8.52 -12.80
N HIS A 35 22.32 9.58 -12.16
CA HIS A 35 21.67 10.19 -11.01
C HIS A 35 20.30 10.77 -11.37
N ALA A 36 20.17 11.38 -12.55
CA ALA A 36 18.90 11.90 -13.00
C ALA A 36 17.84 10.83 -13.26
N LEU A 37 18.23 9.74 -13.93
CA LEU A 37 17.34 8.60 -14.16
C LEU A 37 16.90 7.96 -12.84
N ASN A 38 17.80 7.85 -11.86
CA ASN A 38 17.48 7.36 -10.52
C ASN A 38 16.44 8.24 -9.81
N CYS A 39 16.52 9.56 -9.96
CA CYS A 39 15.52 10.49 -9.42
C CYS A 39 14.15 10.31 -10.08
N ILE A 40 14.10 10.18 -11.41
CA ILE A 40 12.85 9.93 -12.14
C ILE A 40 12.23 8.61 -11.71
N GLN A 41 13.03 7.54 -11.65
CA GLN A 41 12.53 6.23 -11.25
C GLN A 41 11.98 6.25 -9.83
N THR A 42 12.71 6.85 -8.88
CA THR A 42 12.26 6.94 -7.49
C THR A 42 10.96 7.76 -7.37
N ASN A 43 10.80 8.83 -8.16
CA ASN A 43 9.55 9.58 -8.22
C ASN A 43 8.39 8.77 -8.79
N LYS A 44 8.62 7.98 -9.86
CA LYS A 44 7.61 7.07 -10.43
C LYS A 44 7.17 6.03 -9.40
N ASP A 45 8.13 5.40 -8.70
CA ASP A 45 7.86 4.43 -7.65
C ASP A 45 7.04 5.05 -6.49
N MET A 46 7.38 6.27 -6.08
CA MET A 46 6.67 7.01 -5.04
C MET A 46 5.22 7.34 -5.44
N ILE A 47 4.99 7.76 -6.69
CA ILE A 47 3.64 8.02 -7.22
C ILE A 47 2.82 6.74 -7.22
N LEU A 48 3.37 5.64 -7.74
CA LEU A 48 2.68 4.34 -7.78
C LEU A 48 2.35 3.84 -6.37
N ALA A 49 3.31 3.91 -5.43
CA ALA A 49 3.09 3.51 -4.04
C ALA A 49 2.01 4.37 -3.36
N SER A 50 2.04 5.69 -3.59
CA SER A 50 1.02 6.61 -3.08
C SER A 50 -0.38 6.28 -3.63
N GLN A 51 -0.47 5.96 -4.93
CA GLN A 51 -1.74 5.60 -5.55
C GLN A 51 -2.32 4.30 -4.99
N GLN A 52 -1.50 3.27 -4.82
CA GLN A 52 -1.92 2.01 -4.17
C GLN A 52 -2.38 2.22 -2.72
N MET A 53 -1.74 3.14 -2.00
CA MET A 53 -2.13 3.51 -0.64
C MET A 53 -3.50 4.19 -0.62
N ILE A 54 -3.77 5.10 -1.57
CA ILE A 54 -5.08 5.77 -1.74
C ILE A 54 -6.18 4.75 -2.07
N GLU A 55 -5.93 3.83 -3.00
CA GLU A 55 -6.87 2.75 -3.33
C GLU A 55 -7.23 1.88 -2.12
N THR A 56 -6.23 1.60 -1.28
CA THR A 56 -6.42 0.84 -0.04
C THR A 56 -7.24 1.63 0.98
N GLU A 57 -7.02 2.94 1.10
CA GLU A 57 -7.81 3.81 1.98
C GLU A 57 -9.28 3.94 1.52
N ASN A 58 -9.50 4.06 0.21
CA ASN A 58 -10.84 4.03 -0.37
C ASN A 58 -11.55 2.70 -0.07
N THR A 59 -10.84 1.58 -0.16
CA THR A 59 -11.37 0.26 0.19
C THR A 59 -11.73 0.18 1.67
N LYS A 60 -10.87 0.66 2.58
CA LYS A 60 -11.15 0.72 4.02
C LYS A 60 -12.39 1.55 4.32
N THR A 61 -12.54 2.70 3.67
CA THR A 61 -13.71 3.57 3.82
C THR A 61 -15.00 2.85 3.44
N ARG A 62 -15.02 2.15 2.29
CA ARG A 62 -16.17 1.34 1.86
C ARG A 62 -16.49 0.21 2.85
N LEU A 63 -15.47 -0.50 3.34
CA LEU A 63 -15.66 -1.56 4.33
C LEU A 63 -16.21 -1.02 5.65
N ARG A 64 -15.73 0.14 6.11
CA ARG A 64 -16.27 0.82 7.29
C ARG A 64 -17.75 1.16 7.13
N SER A 65 -18.13 1.76 6.01
CA SER A 65 -19.55 2.05 5.72
C SER A 65 -20.40 0.77 5.68
N LYS A 66 -19.89 -0.32 5.11
CA LYS A 66 -20.56 -1.62 5.13
C LYS A 66 -20.72 -2.17 6.56
N ILE A 67 -19.70 -2.06 7.41
CA ILE A 67 -19.77 -2.46 8.82
C ILE A 67 -20.85 -1.66 9.56
N GLU A 68 -20.91 -0.34 9.35
CA GLU A 68 -21.94 0.53 9.95
C GLU A 68 -23.35 0.14 9.48
N TYR A 69 -23.52 -0.14 8.18
CA TYR A 69 -24.77 -0.66 7.63
C TYR A 69 -25.18 -1.98 8.29
N LEU A 70 -24.29 -2.97 8.34
CA LEU A 70 -24.57 -4.28 8.94
C LEU A 70 -24.93 -4.15 10.43
N GLN A 71 -24.22 -3.28 11.17
CA GLN A 71 -24.55 -2.99 12.58
C GLN A 71 -25.97 -2.44 12.74
N ASN A 72 -26.41 -1.57 11.83
CA ASN A 72 -27.76 -1.03 11.85
C ASN A 72 -28.80 -2.11 11.53
N GLU A 73 -28.55 -2.95 10.52
CA GLU A 73 -29.46 -4.03 10.16
C GLU A 73 -29.59 -5.08 11.27
N ILE A 74 -28.46 -5.49 11.88
CA ILE A 74 -28.41 -6.36 13.07
C ILE A 74 -29.24 -5.77 14.21
N ARG A 75 -29.06 -4.48 14.50
CA ARG A 75 -29.82 -3.78 15.55
C ARG A 75 -31.32 -3.83 15.27
N LYS A 76 -31.75 -3.59 14.03
CA LYS A 76 -33.16 -3.68 13.64
C LYS A 76 -33.71 -5.10 13.83
N ARG A 77 -32.99 -6.14 13.40
CA ARG A 77 -33.45 -7.54 13.53
C ARG A 77 -33.54 -7.94 14.99
N ARG A 78 -32.55 -7.59 15.81
CA ARG A 78 -32.58 -7.80 17.26
C ARG A 78 -33.83 -7.20 17.90
N GLN A 79 -34.18 -5.95 17.55
CA GLN A 79 -35.40 -5.33 18.08
C GLN A 79 -36.68 -6.04 17.67
N VAL A 80 -36.73 -6.64 16.48
CA VAL A 80 -37.89 -7.43 16.03
C VAL A 80 -37.95 -8.75 16.79
N ILE A 81 -36.83 -9.47 16.90
CA ILE A 81 -36.71 -10.71 17.67
C ILE A 81 -37.17 -10.48 19.12
N GLU A 82 -36.63 -9.46 19.79
CA GLU A 82 -36.99 -9.11 21.18
C GLU A 82 -38.47 -8.76 21.37
N LYS A 83 -39.15 -8.24 20.34
CA LYS A 83 -40.60 -7.97 20.39
C LYS A 83 -41.41 -9.25 20.25
N LEU A 84 -41.03 -10.11 19.30
CA LEU A 84 -41.68 -11.40 19.06
C LEU A 84 -41.52 -12.33 20.27
N ASP A 85 -40.35 -12.35 20.90
CA ASP A 85 -40.10 -13.13 22.12
C ASP A 85 -41.03 -12.74 23.28
N ARG A 86 -41.43 -11.46 23.36
CA ARG A 86 -42.35 -10.97 24.40
C ARG A 86 -43.83 -11.27 24.10
N GLN A 87 -44.19 -11.49 22.84
CA GLN A 87 -45.56 -11.67 22.36
C GLN A 87 -45.76 -13.12 21.88
N HIS A 88 -45.46 -14.10 22.73
CA HIS A 88 -45.32 -15.52 22.39
C HIS A 88 -46.63 -16.18 21.88
N ASP A 89 -47.07 -15.81 20.68
CA ASP A 89 -48.13 -16.46 19.94
C ASP A 89 -47.52 -17.57 19.07
N GLN A 90 -47.90 -18.82 19.36
CA GLN A 90 -47.36 -20.04 18.73
C GLN A 90 -47.60 -20.14 17.21
N GLY A 91 -48.37 -19.22 16.62
CA GLY A 91 -48.79 -19.28 15.23
C GLY A 91 -47.74 -18.89 14.18
N ASN A 92 -46.53 -18.48 14.55
CA ASN A 92 -45.58 -17.84 13.61
C ASN A 92 -44.12 -18.35 13.67
N ASN A 93 -43.91 -19.60 14.12
CA ASN A 93 -42.58 -20.18 14.34
C ASN A 93 -41.65 -20.22 13.10
N GLU A 94 -42.18 -20.44 11.89
CA GLU A 94 -41.34 -20.46 10.68
C GLU A 94 -40.77 -19.07 10.36
N ASN A 95 -41.59 -18.02 10.44
CA ASN A 95 -41.14 -16.65 10.20
C ASN A 95 -40.14 -16.19 11.28
N TYR A 96 -40.32 -16.65 12.52
CA TYR A 96 -39.37 -16.40 13.59
C TYR A 96 -38.02 -17.08 13.32
N ASN A 97 -38.01 -18.36 12.95
CA ASN A 97 -36.79 -19.09 12.61
C ASN A 97 -36.05 -18.44 11.43
N GLN A 98 -36.77 -18.02 10.38
CA GLN A 98 -36.18 -17.28 9.27
C GLN A 98 -35.52 -15.97 9.72
N LEU A 99 -36.15 -15.23 10.63
CA LEU A 99 -35.60 -14.00 11.18
C LEU A 99 -34.30 -14.25 11.98
N ILE A 100 -34.25 -15.33 12.74
CA ILE A 100 -33.04 -15.75 13.48
C ILE A 100 -31.91 -16.10 12.50
N THR A 101 -32.18 -16.92 11.47
CA THR A 101 -31.17 -17.25 10.46
C THR A 101 -30.64 -16.01 9.76
N GLN A 102 -31.52 -15.08 9.35
CA GLN A 102 -31.09 -13.80 8.75
C GLN A 102 -30.23 -12.96 9.71
N PHE A 103 -30.54 -13.00 11.01
CA PHE A 103 -29.74 -12.30 12.01
C PHE A 103 -28.35 -12.92 12.16
N GLU A 104 -28.25 -14.25 12.18
CA GLU A 104 -26.98 -14.99 12.21
C GLU A 104 -26.13 -14.71 10.96
N ASP A 105 -26.74 -14.75 9.78
CA ASP A 105 -26.09 -14.43 8.50
C ASP A 105 -25.49 -13.01 8.51
N LEU A 106 -26.25 -12.02 9.00
CA LEU A 106 -25.77 -10.64 9.13
C LEU A 106 -24.61 -10.51 10.13
N MET A 107 -24.66 -11.26 11.24
CA MET A 107 -23.59 -11.28 12.24
C MET A 107 -22.30 -11.87 11.67
N ASP A 108 -22.41 -12.95 10.91
CA ASP A 108 -21.28 -13.60 10.24
C ASP A 108 -20.70 -12.72 9.13
N GLU A 109 -21.54 -12.11 8.30
CA GLU A 109 -21.10 -11.16 7.28
C GLU A 109 -20.37 -9.97 7.92
N ARG A 110 -20.87 -9.46 9.06
CA ARG A 110 -20.20 -8.38 9.80
C ARG A 110 -18.83 -8.82 10.29
N LYS A 111 -18.71 -10.03 10.86
CA LYS A 111 -17.44 -10.57 11.34
C LYS A 111 -16.43 -10.71 10.21
N GLN A 112 -16.84 -11.23 9.06
CA GLN A 112 -15.99 -11.34 7.87
C GLN A 112 -15.57 -9.96 7.35
N THR A 113 -16.50 -9.00 7.30
CA THR A 113 -16.22 -7.64 6.84
C THR A 113 -15.22 -6.92 7.76
N ILE A 114 -15.33 -7.09 9.09
CA ILE A 114 -14.35 -6.56 10.05
C ILE A 114 -12.97 -7.20 9.83
N SER A 115 -12.92 -8.53 9.68
CA SER A 115 -11.65 -9.21 9.41
C SER A 115 -10.97 -8.70 8.14
N LEU A 116 -11.75 -8.44 7.08
CA LEU A 116 -11.22 -7.88 5.84
C LEU A 116 -10.76 -6.42 6.03
N TYR A 117 -11.51 -5.62 6.81
CA TYR A 117 -11.10 -4.26 7.17
C TYR A 117 -9.74 -4.26 7.88
N ASP A 118 -9.55 -5.14 8.85
CA ASP A 118 -8.29 -5.24 9.61
C ASP A 118 -7.11 -5.62 8.71
N GLN A 119 -7.30 -6.56 7.79
CA GLN A 119 -6.29 -6.92 6.78
C GLN A 119 -5.92 -5.71 5.89
N LYS A 120 -6.93 -4.96 5.41
CA LYS A 120 -6.68 -3.76 4.59
C LYS A 120 -6.04 -2.63 5.40
N ASN A 121 -6.36 -2.51 6.69
CA ASN A 121 -5.73 -1.55 7.58
C ASN A 121 -4.24 -1.87 7.81
N GLN A 122 -3.89 -3.15 8.03
CA GLN A 122 -2.50 -3.59 8.14
C GLN A 122 -1.70 -3.34 6.84
N LEU A 123 -2.32 -3.60 5.69
CA LEU A 123 -1.74 -3.29 4.39
C LEU A 123 -1.46 -1.78 4.24
N HIS A 124 -2.45 -0.94 4.57
CA HIS A 124 -2.31 0.51 4.52
C HIS A 124 -1.16 1.03 5.40
N VAL A 125 -1.04 0.53 6.63
CA VAL A 125 0.08 0.87 7.53
C VAL A 125 1.43 0.49 6.93
N THR A 126 1.50 -0.66 6.25
CA THR A 126 2.72 -1.12 5.57
C THR A 126 3.05 -0.25 4.36
N GLN A 127 2.05 0.09 3.54
CA GLN A 127 2.19 0.99 2.39
C GLN A 127 2.64 2.38 2.84
N HIS A 128 2.06 2.94 3.90
CA HIS A 128 2.46 4.24 4.46
C HIS A 128 3.94 4.28 4.85
N LYS A 129 4.44 3.22 5.51
CA LYS A 129 5.88 3.09 5.82
C LYS A 129 6.74 3.04 4.55
N SER A 130 6.26 2.38 3.49
CA SER A 130 6.96 2.31 2.21
C SER A 130 7.02 3.68 1.51
N VAL A 131 5.90 4.40 1.49
CA VAL A 131 5.82 5.75 0.91
C VAL A 131 6.78 6.69 1.62
N ILE A 132 6.79 6.73 2.96
CA ILE A 132 7.74 7.56 3.74
C ILE A 132 9.20 7.25 3.37
N ARG A 133 9.57 5.97 3.23
CA ARG A 133 10.94 5.60 2.84
C ARG A 133 11.28 6.08 1.43
N LEU A 134 10.33 6.00 0.49
CA LEU A 134 10.52 6.50 -0.87
C LEU A 134 10.64 8.02 -0.89
N GLU A 135 9.83 8.74 -0.11
CA GLU A 135 9.92 10.19 0.05
C GLU A 135 11.27 10.61 0.61
N GLN A 136 11.76 9.93 1.67
CA GLN A 136 13.09 10.18 2.23
C GLN A 136 14.19 9.92 1.20
N ARG A 137 14.14 8.77 0.51
CA ARG A 137 15.11 8.44 -0.54
C ARG A 137 15.10 9.46 -1.67
N PHE A 138 13.91 9.89 -2.11
CA PHE A 138 13.77 10.91 -3.13
C PHE A 138 14.31 12.26 -2.64
N SER A 139 14.03 12.64 -1.39
CA SER A 139 14.60 13.82 -0.73
C SER A 139 16.13 13.84 -0.77
N ASP A 140 16.75 12.77 -0.26
CA ASP A 140 18.20 12.65 -0.10
C ASP A 140 18.94 12.61 -1.44
N LEU A 141 18.32 12.00 -2.45
CA LEU A 141 18.89 11.88 -3.78
C LEU A 141 18.68 13.17 -4.58
N CYS A 142 17.49 13.76 -4.57
CA CYS A 142 17.04 14.63 -5.65
C CYS A 142 16.84 16.11 -5.28
N PHE A 143 16.88 16.48 -4.00
CA PHE A 143 16.66 17.87 -3.52
C PHE A 143 17.94 18.64 -3.14
N LYS A 144 19.13 18.16 -3.52
CA LYS A 144 20.35 18.97 -3.42
C LYS A 144 20.35 20.03 -4.53
N ASN A 145 21.00 21.19 -4.30
CA ASN A 145 21.20 22.21 -5.35
C ASN A 145 21.99 21.59 -6.51
N ILE A 146 21.27 21.12 -7.51
CA ILE A 146 21.80 20.31 -8.62
C ILE A 146 21.91 21.22 -9.85
N GLN A 147 23.14 21.40 -10.33
CA GLN A 147 23.40 22.03 -11.62
C GLN A 147 23.18 20.98 -12.72
N ILE A 148 22.45 21.33 -13.78
CA ILE A 148 22.22 20.47 -14.94
C ILE A 148 22.51 21.25 -16.23
N THR A 149 23.01 20.55 -17.26
CA THR A 149 23.19 21.17 -18.59
C THR A 149 21.84 21.27 -19.32
N GLN A 150 21.66 22.28 -20.16
CA GLN A 150 20.44 22.44 -20.97
C GLN A 150 20.17 21.23 -21.89
N LYS A 151 21.23 20.63 -22.45
CA LYS A 151 21.14 19.41 -23.26
C LYS A 151 20.58 18.25 -22.44
N MET A 152 21.14 18.00 -21.26
CA MET A 152 20.70 16.90 -20.39
C MET A 152 19.28 17.13 -19.85
N HIS A 153 18.92 18.37 -19.54
CA HIS A 153 17.53 18.70 -19.22
C HIS A 153 16.59 18.38 -20.37
N LYS A 154 16.96 18.74 -21.61
CA LYS A 154 16.15 18.43 -22.78
C LYS A 154 16.00 16.91 -22.95
N ASP A 155 17.10 16.18 -22.95
CA ASP A 155 17.11 14.72 -23.14
C ASP A 155 16.28 13.95 -22.09
N ILE A 156 16.11 14.52 -20.89
CA ILE A 156 15.47 13.87 -19.75
C ILE A 156 14.04 14.38 -19.49
N CYS A 157 13.77 15.66 -19.75
CA CYS A 157 12.52 16.33 -19.37
C CYS A 157 11.58 16.60 -20.55
N THR A 158 12.01 16.45 -21.82
CA THR A 158 11.07 16.53 -22.95
C THR A 158 10.39 15.18 -23.18
N GLY A 159 9.18 15.02 -22.65
CA GLY A 159 8.34 13.85 -22.91
C GLY A 159 7.25 13.59 -21.86
N GLU A 160 7.48 14.00 -20.60
CA GLU A 160 6.55 13.80 -19.49
C GLU A 160 6.58 15.03 -18.56
N THR A 161 5.43 15.39 -17.97
CA THR A 161 5.32 16.46 -16.95
C THR A 161 5.93 15.98 -15.62
N ILE A 162 7.26 15.91 -15.57
CA ILE A 162 8.00 15.46 -14.39
C ILE A 162 8.18 16.66 -13.46
N ARG A 163 7.47 16.67 -12.32
CA ARG A 163 7.51 17.74 -11.29
C ARG A 163 8.92 18.02 -10.74
N TRP A 164 9.85 17.08 -10.89
CA TRP A 164 11.25 17.24 -10.53
C TRP A 164 12.05 18.11 -11.52
N CYS A 165 11.66 18.13 -12.80
CA CYS A 165 12.34 18.96 -13.81
C CYS A 165 12.24 20.46 -13.51
N SER A 166 11.22 20.91 -12.79
CA SER A 166 11.10 22.31 -12.36
C SER A 166 12.03 22.69 -11.20
N LEU A 167 12.78 21.75 -10.63
CA LEU A 167 13.71 22.00 -9.53
C LEU A 167 15.15 22.25 -10.00
N PHE A 168 15.42 22.09 -11.30
CA PHE A 168 16.74 22.32 -11.85
C PHE A 168 17.07 23.81 -12.00
N LYS A 169 18.34 24.15 -11.75
CA LYS A 169 18.89 25.47 -12.07
C LYS A 169 19.84 25.33 -13.26
N PHE A 170 19.59 26.13 -14.29
CA PHE A 170 20.50 26.31 -15.41
C PHE A 170 21.50 27.41 -15.05
N GLN A 171 22.78 27.17 -15.32
CA GLN A 171 23.76 28.24 -15.47
C GLN A 171 23.85 28.62 -16.95
#